data_AF-A0A7S0JUB1-F1
#
_entry.id   AF-A0A7S0JUB1-F1
#
_cell.length_a   1.000
_cell.length_b   1.000
_cell.length_c   1.000
_cell.angle_alpha   90.00
_cell.angle_beta   90.00
_cell.angle_gamma   90.00
#
_symmetry.space_group_name_H-M   'P 1'
#
loop_
_entity.id
_entity.type
_entity.pdbx_description
1 polymer ?
#
loop_
_entity_poly.entity_id
_entity_poly.type
_entity_poly.pdbx_seq_one_letter_code
_entity_poly.pdbx_strand_id
1 'polypeptide(L)'
;ARAAAGEGDGDSTEDEDEDDAEQATPAAPEEPEGMRLRGYQLEGVNFLLFNFFRGHGSILADEMGLGKTAQTIAFIHHLVNHPGLAIRGPFLVIAPLSTLSHWQREVDTWA
;
A
#
# COMPACT_ATOMS: atom_id res chain seq x y z
N ALA A 1 39.41 53.30 47.80
CA ALA A 1 38.71 52.09 47.35
C ALA A 1 39.68 51.29 46.48
N ARG A 2 40.19 50.15 46.96
CA ARG A 2 39.81 48.77 46.56
C ARG A 2 40.16 48.53 45.07
N ALA A 3 41.34 48.01 44.74
CA ALA A 3 41.78 46.60 44.69
C ALA A 3 41.57 45.97 43.28
N ALA A 4 42.57 45.19 42.88
CA ALA A 4 42.77 44.57 41.57
C ALA A 4 41.89 43.33 41.33
N ALA A 5 41.71 42.96 40.06
CA ALA A 5 42.13 41.67 39.48
C ALA A 5 41.40 41.48 38.13
N GLY A 6 42.15 41.03 37.12
CA GLY A 6 41.57 40.49 35.90
C GLY A 6 41.19 39.03 36.14
N GLU A 7 40.10 38.60 35.53
CA GLU A 7 39.73 37.20 35.33
C GLU A 7 39.27 37.07 33.89
N GLY A 8 39.89 36.14 33.19
CA GLY A 8 39.39 35.64 31.92
C GLY A 8 38.52 34.40 32.15
N ASP A 9 38.17 33.85 30.99
CA ASP A 9 37.72 32.49 30.74
C ASP A 9 36.24 32.16 30.95
N GLY A 10 35.62 31.88 29.80
CA GLY A 10 35.01 30.57 29.57
C GLY A 10 33.53 30.43 29.90
N ASP A 11 32.90 29.63 29.05
CA ASP A 11 31.65 28.91 29.30
C ASP A 11 30.37 29.72 29.02
N SER A 12 29.43 29.31 28.18
CA SER A 12 29.28 28.28 27.16
C SER A 12 27.86 28.48 26.61
N THR A 13 27.62 28.02 25.37
CA THR A 13 26.30 27.59 24.85
C THR A 13 25.21 28.69 24.78
N GLU A 14 24.44 28.82 23.71
CA GLU A 14 23.59 27.78 23.16
C GLU A 14 23.52 28.00 21.64
N ASP A 15 24.02 27.00 20.91
CA ASP A 15 23.70 26.78 19.51
C ASP A 15 22.17 26.66 19.41
N GLU A 16 21.52 27.60 18.73
CA GLU A 16 20.17 27.40 18.21
C GLU A 16 20.28 26.47 16.99
N ASP A 17 20.64 25.21 17.26
CA ASP A 17 20.33 24.12 16.35
C ASP A 17 18.82 23.97 16.39
N GLU A 18 18.13 24.63 15.45
CA GLU A 18 16.75 24.31 15.09
C GLU A 18 16.70 22.81 14.83
N ASP A 19 16.17 22.10 15.81
CA ASP A 19 15.78 20.73 15.78
C ASP A 19 14.67 20.59 14.73
N ASP A 20 15.10 20.47 13.47
CA ASP A 20 14.36 19.83 12.39
C ASP A 20 14.07 18.39 12.86
N ALA A 21 13.04 18.27 13.68
CA ALA A 21 12.35 17.03 13.94
C ALA A 21 11.77 16.59 12.61
N GLU A 22 12.61 15.94 11.79
CA GLU A 22 12.21 15.00 10.77
C GLU A 22 11.22 14.07 11.46
N GLN A 23 9.94 14.37 11.28
CA GLN A 23 8.86 13.49 11.68
C GLN A 23 9.13 12.21 10.92
N ALA A 24 9.72 11.24 11.61
CA ALA A 24 9.91 9.89 11.12
C ALA A 24 8.53 9.38 10.75
N THR A 25 8.19 9.51 9.47
CA THR A 25 7.04 8.83 8.89
C THR A 25 7.19 7.36 9.29
N PRO A 26 6.19 6.75 9.92
CA PRO A 26 6.29 5.34 10.26
C PRO A 26 6.55 4.63 8.93
N ALA A 27 7.71 3.96 8.84
CA ALA A 27 8.10 3.22 7.66
C ALA A 27 6.92 2.37 7.26
N ALA A 28 6.30 2.70 6.11
CA ALA A 28 5.24 1.91 5.55
C ALA A 28 5.76 0.47 5.52
N PRO A 29 4.96 -0.53 5.95
CA PRO A 29 5.40 -1.91 5.89
C PRO A 29 5.99 -2.13 4.50
N GLU A 30 7.23 -2.64 4.45
CA GLU A 30 7.92 -2.95 3.20
C GLU A 30 7.11 -4.03 2.49
N GLU A 31 6.04 -3.60 1.80
CA GLU A 31 5.36 -4.39 0.80
C GLU A 31 6.44 -4.75 -0.21
N PRO A 32 6.64 -6.05 -0.52
CA PRO A 32 7.72 -6.49 -1.38
C PRO A 32 7.77 -5.61 -2.62
N GLU A 33 8.93 -4.96 -2.86
CA GLU A 33 9.15 -4.04 -3.97
C GLU A 33 8.76 -4.71 -5.30
N GLY A 34 7.52 -4.51 -5.74
CA GLY A 34 6.95 -5.19 -6.90
C GLY A 34 5.44 -5.48 -6.84
N MET A 35 4.81 -5.49 -5.66
CA MET A 35 3.40 -5.88 -5.50
C MET A 35 2.44 -4.70 -5.34
N ARG A 36 2.77 -3.53 -5.89
CA ARG A 36 1.86 -2.38 -5.89
C ARG A 36 1.05 -2.34 -7.17
N LEU A 37 -0.28 -2.35 -7.03
CA LEU A 37 -1.18 -2.07 -8.14
C LEU A 37 -0.88 -0.68 -8.70
N ARG A 38 -0.82 -0.57 -10.03
CA ARG A 38 -0.72 0.72 -10.71
C ARG A 38 -2.02 1.51 -10.50
N GLY A 39 -1.97 2.83 -10.61
CA GLY A 39 -3.14 3.69 -10.36
C GLY A 39 -4.40 3.28 -11.13
N TYR A 40 -4.26 2.93 -12.41
CA TYR A 40 -5.39 2.45 -13.23
C TYR A 40 -5.92 1.09 -12.77
N GLN A 41 -5.07 0.22 -12.21
CA GLN A 41 -5.47 -1.07 -11.68
C GLN A 41 -6.25 -0.89 -10.38
N LEU A 42 -5.83 0.06 -9.54
CA LEU A 42 -6.54 0.43 -8.33
C LEU A 42 -7.94 1.00 -8.64
N GLU A 43 -8.06 1.81 -9.69
CA GLU A 43 -9.35 2.28 -10.19
C GLU A 43 -10.26 1.12 -10.60
N GLY A 44 -9.72 0.14 -11.33
CA GLY A 44 -10.45 -1.09 -11.68
C GLY A 44 -10.92 -1.89 -10.46
N VAL A 45 -10.07 -2.05 -9.43
CA VAL A 45 -10.44 -2.72 -8.18
C VAL A 45 -11.54 -1.94 -7.43
N ASN A 46 -11.42 -0.62 -7.35
CA ASN A 46 -12.44 0.22 -6.71
C ASN A 46 -13.79 0.14 -7.44
N PHE A 47 -13.78 0.05 -8.78
CA PHE A 47 -14.97 -0.18 -9.57
C PHE A 47 -15.62 -1.54 -9.25
N LEU A 48 -14.83 -2.61 -9.14
CA LEU A 48 -15.32 -3.93 -8.72
C LEU A 48 -15.95 -3.88 -7.32
N LEU A 49 -15.28 -3.27 -6.35
CA LEU A 49 -15.79 -3.11 -4.97
C LEU A 49 -17.10 -2.31 -4.95
N PHE A 50 -17.14 -1.19 -5.67
CA PHE A 50 -18.33 -0.34 -5.73
C PHE A 50 -19.57 -1.10 -6.23
N ASN A 51 -19.43 -1.88 -7.30
CA ASN A 51 -20.55 -2.67 -7.82
C ASN A 51 -20.89 -3.86 -6.92
N PHE A 52 -19.88 -4.50 -6.31
CA PHE A 52 -20.09 -5.56 -5.34
C PHE A 52 -20.96 -5.11 -4.17
N PHE A 53 -20.67 -3.96 -3.57
CA PHE A 53 -21.47 -3.39 -2.48
C PHE A 53 -22.90 -3.02 -2.88
N ARG A 54 -23.13 -2.81 -4.19
CA ARG A 54 -24.47 -2.54 -4.75
C ARG A 54 -25.20 -3.79 -5.22
N GLY A 55 -24.57 -4.97 -5.14
CA GLY A 55 -25.15 -6.22 -5.65
C GLY A 55 -25.23 -6.28 -7.18
N HIS A 56 -24.38 -5.53 -7.89
CA HIS A 56 -24.34 -5.47 -9.35
C HIS A 56 -23.14 -6.25 -9.91
N GLY A 57 -23.33 -6.82 -11.11
CA GLY A 57 -22.23 -7.39 -11.89
C GLY A 57 -21.28 -6.31 -12.42
N SER A 58 -20.05 -6.71 -12.74
CA SER A 58 -19.01 -5.83 -13.31
C SER A 58 -18.39 -6.44 -14.56
N ILE A 59 -18.00 -5.60 -15.51
CA ILE A 59 -17.21 -5.99 -16.70
C ILE A 59 -15.99 -5.08 -16.77
N LEU A 60 -14.79 -5.65 -16.63
CA LEU A 60 -13.54 -4.93 -16.90
C LEU A 60 -13.25 -4.98 -18.41
N ALA A 61 -13.51 -3.86 -19.08
CA ALA A 61 -13.38 -3.73 -20.54
C ALA A 61 -12.03 -3.10 -20.97
N ASP A 62 -11.04 -3.07 -20.08
CA ASP A 62 -9.73 -2.49 -20.34
C ASP A 62 -8.96 -3.25 -21.44
N GLU A 63 -8.02 -2.56 -22.06
CA GLU A 63 -7.08 -3.11 -23.04
C GLU A 63 -6.39 -4.40 -22.52
N MET A 64 -6.06 -5.29 -23.45
CA MET A 64 -5.31 -6.52 -23.14
C MET A 64 -3.95 -6.17 -22.53
N GLY A 65 -3.50 -6.95 -21.55
CA GLY A 65 -2.20 -6.72 -20.89
C GLY A 65 -2.21 -5.75 -19.71
N LEU A 66 -3.33 -5.08 -19.40
CA LEU A 66 -3.45 -4.16 -18.25
C LEU A 66 -3.61 -4.88 -16.87
N GLY A 67 -3.31 -6.18 -16.80
CA GLY A 67 -3.31 -6.92 -15.53
C GLY A 67 -4.69 -7.14 -14.90
N LYS A 68 -5.73 -7.40 -15.70
CA LYS A 68 -7.08 -7.75 -15.21
C LYS A 68 -7.10 -8.92 -14.22
N THR A 69 -6.19 -9.88 -14.41
CA THR A 69 -6.00 -11.02 -13.49
C THR A 69 -5.60 -10.53 -12.09
N ALA A 70 -4.54 -9.72 -12.00
CA ALA A 70 -4.06 -9.12 -10.75
C ALA A 70 -5.14 -8.26 -10.07
N GLN A 71 -5.88 -7.44 -10.85
CA GLN A 71 -7.01 -6.67 -10.31
C GLN A 71 -8.09 -7.56 -9.69
N THR A 72 -8.43 -8.67 -10.36
CA THR A 72 -9.45 -9.62 -9.86
C THR A 72 -8.98 -10.31 -8.57
N ILE A 73 -7.71 -10.71 -8.51
CA ILE A 73 -7.14 -11.34 -7.31
C ILE A 73 -7.07 -10.35 -6.16
N ALA A 74 -6.61 -9.13 -6.40
CA ALA A 74 -6.57 -8.07 -5.40
C ALA A 74 -7.96 -7.74 -4.85
N PHE A 75 -8.99 -7.74 -5.71
CA PHE A 75 -10.38 -7.61 -5.30
C PHE A 75 -10.81 -8.73 -4.34
N ILE A 76 -10.56 -10.00 -4.68
CA ILE A 76 -10.90 -11.14 -3.81
C ILE A 76 -10.11 -11.07 -2.49
N HIS A 77 -8.81 -10.80 -2.56
CA HIS A 77 -7.94 -10.64 -1.39
C HIS A 77 -8.47 -9.55 -0.45
N HIS A 78 -8.93 -8.42 -1.00
CA HIS A 78 -9.56 -7.35 -0.21
C HIS A 78 -10.85 -7.83 0.48
N LEU A 79 -11.73 -8.58 -0.22
CA LEU A 79 -12.95 -9.11 0.39
C LEU A 79 -12.68 -10.07 1.56
N VAL A 80 -11.61 -10.86 1.48
CA VAL A 80 -11.24 -11.87 2.48
C VAL A 80 -10.57 -11.22 3.70
N ASN A 81 -9.60 -10.33 3.47
CA ASN A 81 -8.70 -9.85 4.52
C ASN A 81 -9.10 -8.51 5.13
N HIS A 82 -10.03 -7.77 4.53
CA HIS A 82 -10.49 -6.51 5.11
C HIS A 82 -11.31 -6.78 6.39
N PRO A 83 -10.94 -6.19 7.55
CA PRO A 83 -11.55 -6.49 8.85
C PRO A 83 -13.06 -6.27 8.91
N GLY A 84 -13.59 -5.35 8.10
CA GLY A 84 -15.03 -5.05 8.03
C GLY A 84 -15.85 -5.94 7.08
N LEU A 85 -15.20 -6.81 6.29
CA LEU A 85 -15.86 -7.68 5.30
C LEU A 85 -15.75 -9.15 5.69
N ALA A 86 -14.51 -9.62 5.89
CA ALA A 86 -14.18 -11.01 6.25
C ALA A 86 -14.94 -12.08 5.43
N ILE A 87 -15.16 -11.85 4.14
CA ILE A 87 -15.91 -12.78 3.27
C ILE A 87 -14.96 -13.89 2.83
N ARG A 88 -15.00 -15.03 3.51
CA ARG A 88 -14.05 -16.14 3.29
C ARG A 88 -14.40 -17.09 2.14
N GLY A 89 -15.45 -16.78 1.36
CA GLY A 89 -15.85 -17.57 0.20
C GLY A 89 -16.93 -18.63 0.49
N PRO A 90 -17.18 -19.56 -0.44
CA PRO A 90 -16.34 -19.92 -1.60
C PRO A 90 -16.37 -18.88 -2.74
N PHE A 91 -15.22 -18.66 -3.38
CA PHE A 91 -15.08 -17.87 -4.62
C PHE A 91 -14.80 -18.82 -5.80
N LEU A 92 -15.50 -18.63 -6.92
CA LEU A 92 -15.32 -19.40 -8.15
C LEU A 92 -14.72 -18.51 -9.24
N VAL A 93 -13.54 -18.89 -9.73
CA VAL A 93 -12.90 -18.26 -10.89
C VAL A 93 -12.90 -19.25 -12.04
N ILE A 94 -13.40 -18.81 -13.21
CA ILE A 94 -13.41 -19.61 -14.44
C ILE A 94 -12.48 -18.93 -15.45
N ALA A 95 -11.52 -19.68 -15.97
CA ALA A 95 -10.60 -19.20 -16.99
C ALA A 95 -10.34 -20.29 -18.05
N PRO A 96 -9.96 -19.91 -19.29
CA PRO A 96 -9.53 -20.87 -20.30
C PRO A 96 -8.38 -21.76 -19.82
N LEU A 97 -8.35 -23.02 -20.27
CA LEU A 97 -7.34 -24.00 -19.86
C LEU A 97 -5.89 -23.49 -20.08
N SER A 98 -5.65 -22.76 -21.17
CA SER A 98 -4.34 -22.21 -21.51
C SER A 98 -3.83 -21.13 -20.54
N THR A 99 -4.71 -20.50 -19.76
CA THR A 99 -4.33 -19.40 -18.85
C THR A 99 -4.33 -19.82 -17.38
N LEU A 100 -4.77 -21.03 -17.04
CA LEU A 100 -4.83 -21.51 -15.64
C LEU A 100 -3.48 -21.48 -14.93
N SER A 101 -2.40 -21.85 -15.63
CA SER A 101 -1.04 -21.81 -15.05
C SER A 101 -0.57 -20.39 -14.72
N HIS A 102 -1.01 -19.40 -15.50
CA HIS A 102 -0.75 -17.99 -15.22
C HIS A 102 -1.60 -17.51 -14.03
N TRP A 103 -2.88 -17.86 -14.00
CA TRP A 103 -3.76 -17.55 -12.86
C TRP A 103 -3.20 -18.08 -11.54
N GLN A 104 -2.72 -19.32 -11.50
CA GLN A 104 -2.14 -19.89 -10.28
C GLN A 104 -0.93 -19.07 -9.79
N ARG A 105 0.00 -18.72 -10.69
CA ARG A 105 1.18 -17.91 -10.34
C ARG A 105 0.80 -16.54 -9.80
N GLU A 106 -0.19 -15.90 -10.41
CA GLU A 106 -0.68 -14.61 -9.93
C GLU A 106 -1.32 -14.77 -8.55
N VAL A 107 -2.11 -15.82 -8.32
CA VAL A 107 -2.67 -16.07 -6.98
C VAL A 107 -1.56 -16.24 -5.96
N ASP A 108 -0.54 -17.06 -6.24
CA ASP A 108 0.59 -17.27 -5.33
C ASP A 108 1.44 -16.01 -5.10
N THR A 109 1.40 -15.06 -6.03
CA THR A 109 2.16 -13.80 -5.94
C THR A 109 1.40 -12.72 -5.17
N TRP A 110 0.07 -12.67 -5.31
CA TRP A 110 -0.77 -11.59 -4.79
C TRP A 110 -1.60 -11.98 -3.56
N ALA A 111 -1.63 -13.26 -3.15
CA ALA A 111 -2.44 -13.78 -2.04
C ALA A 111 -1.60 -14.29 -0.85
#